data_AF-A0A352NMU4-F1
#
_entry.id   AF-A0A352NMU4-F1
#
_cell.length_a   1.000
_cell.length_b   1.000
_cell.length_c   1.000
_cell.angle_alpha   90.00
_cell.angle_beta   90.00
_cell.angle_gamma   90.00
#
_symmetry.space_group_name_H-M   'P 1'
#
loop_
_entity.id
_entity.type
_entity.pdbx_description
1 polymer ?
#
loop_
_entity_poly.entity_id
_entity_poly.type
_entity_poly.pdbx_seq_one_letter_code
_entity_poly.pdbx_strand_id
1 'polypeptide(L)'
;MSFFSYMKVEIGRIFRSKSAWLVMVLTLLCPLVGYSVPQTAVTATTASLVLANPVLAGGLGGGILFALLALYELDRVYRYHTDALTESIASPLLLGGARLVSLLAAALVTIIAAAVLYLPYTVYRMGAVFNFLEYLDCFFILMLPSLWLSILAATAFYQIIRRVDLSFVLFAVFTFFSLSAWAERSKN
;
A
#
# COMPACT_ATOMS: atom_id res chain seq x y z
N MET A 1 1.28 -30.14 5.87
CA MET A 1 0.89 -28.91 6.62
C MET A 1 0.16 -27.98 5.66
N SER A 2 -0.99 -27.42 6.04
CA SER A 2 -1.83 -26.63 5.12
C SER A 2 -1.36 -25.17 5.00
N PHE A 3 -1.48 -24.60 3.79
CA PHE A 3 -1.16 -23.20 3.48
C PHE A 3 -1.80 -22.19 4.45
N PHE A 4 -3.03 -22.46 4.88
CA PHE A 4 -3.78 -21.64 5.84
C PHE A 4 -3.11 -21.48 7.20
N SER A 5 -2.39 -22.51 7.67
CA SER A 5 -1.67 -22.44 8.95
C SER A 5 -0.50 -21.47 8.86
N TYR A 6 0.26 -21.51 7.76
CA TYR A 6 1.37 -20.58 7.52
C TYR A 6 0.86 -19.14 7.34
N MET A 7 -0.23 -18.97 6.60
CA MET A 7 -0.87 -17.66 6.41
C MET A 7 -1.29 -17.02 7.73
N LYS A 8 -1.94 -17.77 8.63
CA LYS A 8 -2.37 -17.24 9.93
C LYS A 8 -1.19 -16.78 10.79
N VAL A 9 -0.09 -17.53 10.76
CA VAL A 9 1.14 -17.20 11.49
C VAL A 9 1.81 -15.95 10.91
N GLU A 10 1.95 -15.86 9.58
CA GLU A 10 2.54 -14.68 8.93
C GLU A 10 1.69 -13.42 9.13
N ILE A 11 0.36 -13.53 9.10
CA ILE A 11 -0.54 -12.42 9.46
C ILE A 11 -0.23 -11.94 10.89
N GLY A 12 -0.22 -12.85 11.86
CA GLY A 12 0.12 -12.51 13.25
C GLY A 12 1.52 -11.91 13.40
N ARG A 13 2.49 -12.34 12.60
CA ARG A 13 3.85 -11.82 12.58
C ARG A 13 3.90 -10.38 12.07
N ILE A 14 3.23 -10.07 10.95
CA ILE A 14 3.19 -8.72 10.38
C ILE A 14 2.54 -7.75 11.38
N PHE A 15 1.41 -8.10 11.98
CA PHE A 15 0.72 -7.23 12.94
C PHE A 15 1.52 -6.98 14.24
N ARG A 16 2.53 -7.81 14.54
CA ARG A 16 3.47 -7.58 15.66
C ARG A 16 4.75 -6.86 15.23
N SER A 17 5.00 -6.71 13.93
CA SER A 17 6.21 -6.09 13.42
C SER A 17 6.16 -4.57 13.56
N LYS A 18 7.22 -3.99 14.14
CA LYS A 18 7.34 -2.52 14.29
C LYS A 18 7.41 -1.82 12.93
N SER A 19 8.03 -2.44 11.91
CA SER A 19 8.13 -1.88 10.56
C SER A 19 6.77 -1.78 9.88
N ALA A 20 5.95 -2.83 9.99
CA ALA A 20 4.60 -2.85 9.46
C ALA A 20 3.74 -1.78 10.15
N TRP A 21 3.80 -1.67 11.48
CA TRP A 21 3.10 -0.61 12.22
C TRP A 21 3.53 0.80 11.80
N LEU A 22 4.83 1.04 11.64
CA LEU A 22 5.34 2.33 11.18
C LEU A 22 4.76 2.66 9.79
N VAL A 23 4.81 1.71 8.85
CA VAL A 23 4.29 1.88 7.49
C VAL A 23 2.78 2.12 7.49
N MET A 24 2.02 1.37 8.30
CA MET A 24 0.57 1.60 8.44
C MET A 24 0.27 3.00 8.97
N VAL A 25 0.95 3.44 10.03
CA VAL A 25 0.77 4.79 10.61
C VAL A 25 1.18 5.88 9.61
N LEU A 26 2.31 5.72 8.93
CA LEU A 26 2.76 6.70 7.95
C LEU A 26 1.81 6.77 6.75
N THR A 27 1.26 5.63 6.32
CA THR A 27 0.21 5.56 5.29
C THR A 27 -1.07 6.26 5.72
N LEU A 28 -1.46 6.16 7.01
CA LEU A 28 -2.61 6.89 7.55
C LEU A 28 -2.41 8.41 7.53
N LEU A 29 -1.16 8.89 7.57
CA LEU A 29 -0.84 10.31 7.49
C LEU A 29 -0.76 10.82 6.05
N CYS A 30 -0.55 9.96 5.05
CA CYS A 30 -0.43 10.35 3.64
C CYS A 30 -1.62 11.17 3.10
N PRO A 31 -2.90 10.84 3.41
CA PRO A 31 -4.03 11.65 2.98
C PRO A 31 -4.01 13.11 3.47
N LEU A 32 -3.28 13.42 4.56
CA LEU A 32 -3.16 14.79 5.05
C LEU A 32 -2.51 15.73 4.02
N VAL A 33 -1.55 15.21 3.25
CA VAL A 33 -0.85 15.97 2.22
C VAL A 33 -1.83 16.42 1.13
N GLY A 34 -2.82 15.59 0.78
CA GLY A 34 -3.83 15.92 -0.23
C GLY A 34 -4.84 16.99 0.19
N TYR A 35 -4.91 17.38 1.48
CA TYR A 35 -5.64 18.58 1.89
C TYR A 35 -4.85 19.87 1.67
N SER A 36 -3.51 19.79 1.73
CA SER A 36 -2.62 20.96 1.61
C SER A 36 -2.22 21.29 0.18
N VAL A 37 -2.19 20.29 -0.72
CA VAL A 37 -1.81 20.46 -2.12
C VAL A 37 -3.08 20.61 -2.96
N PRO A 38 -3.39 21.81 -3.48
CA PRO A 38 -4.51 21.98 -4.39
C PRO A 38 -4.18 21.32 -5.74
N GLN A 39 -5.10 20.48 -6.24
CA GLN A 39 -5.16 19.87 -7.57
C GLN A 39 -4.44 18.53 -7.80
N THR A 40 -5.06 17.44 -7.34
CA THR A 40 -4.88 16.12 -8.00
C THR A 40 -6.09 15.61 -8.77
N ALA A 41 -7.27 16.20 -8.56
CA ALA A 41 -8.49 15.84 -9.27
C ALA A 41 -8.72 16.78 -10.47
N VAL A 42 -9.17 16.21 -11.60
CA VAL A 42 -9.39 16.90 -12.88
C VAL A 42 -10.49 17.99 -12.79
N THR A 43 -11.40 17.89 -11.82
CA THR A 43 -12.50 18.83 -11.61
C THR A 43 -12.50 19.40 -10.20
N ALA A 44 -12.58 20.72 -10.07
CA ALA A 44 -12.60 21.42 -8.79
C ALA A 44 -14.02 21.43 -8.19
N THR A 45 -14.45 20.28 -7.65
CA THR A 45 -15.67 20.18 -6.83
C THR A 45 -15.31 20.06 -5.35
N THR A 46 -16.26 20.36 -4.46
CA THR A 46 -16.08 20.19 -3.00
C THR A 46 -15.75 18.74 -2.66
N ALA A 47 -16.38 17.77 -3.33
CA ALA A 47 -16.09 16.35 -3.20
C ALA A 47 -14.66 16.01 -3.65
N SER A 48 -14.21 16.56 -4.78
CA SER A 48 -12.85 16.34 -5.28
C SER A 48 -11.78 16.88 -4.32
N LEU A 49 -11.99 18.04 -3.72
CA LEU A 49 -11.02 18.68 -2.82
C LEU A 49 -10.97 18.04 -1.44
N VAL A 50 -12.12 17.62 -0.91
CA VAL A 50 -12.24 17.10 0.46
C VAL A 50 -12.09 15.57 0.53
N LEU A 51 -12.35 14.86 -0.57
CA LEU A 51 -12.35 13.39 -0.59
C LEU A 51 -11.39 12.82 -1.62
N ALA A 52 -11.58 13.12 -2.91
CA ALA A 52 -10.80 12.46 -3.95
C ALA A 52 -9.30 12.79 -3.85
N ASN A 53 -8.94 14.06 -3.67
CA ASN A 53 -7.54 14.51 -3.62
C ASN A 53 -6.75 13.93 -2.42
N PRO A 54 -7.26 13.99 -1.17
CA PRO A 54 -6.68 13.28 -0.03
C PRO A 54 -6.52 11.78 -0.25
N VAL A 55 -7.54 11.13 -0.82
CA VAL A 55 -7.50 9.68 -1.03
C VAL A 55 -6.50 9.30 -2.12
N LEU A 56 -6.36 10.09 -3.19
CA LEU A 56 -5.35 9.89 -4.23
C LEU A 56 -3.93 10.09 -3.67
N ALA A 57 -3.70 11.14 -2.88
CA ALA A 57 -2.42 11.36 -2.20
C ALA A 57 -2.10 10.21 -1.22
N GLY A 58 -3.11 9.73 -0.49
CA GLY A 58 -3.05 8.55 0.35
C GLY A 58 -2.69 7.28 -0.41
N GLY A 59 -3.30 7.05 -1.58
CA GLY A 59 -3.01 5.93 -2.47
C GLY A 59 -1.57 5.95 -2.97
N LEU A 60 -1.12 7.07 -3.52
CA LEU A 60 0.25 7.22 -4.02
C LEU A 60 1.29 7.02 -2.90
N GLY A 61 1.15 7.75 -1.79
CA GLY A 61 2.07 7.64 -0.66
C GLY A 61 2.04 6.25 -0.02
N GLY A 62 0.83 5.72 0.23
CA GLY A 62 0.63 4.40 0.81
C GLY A 62 1.16 3.28 -0.09
N GLY A 63 0.93 3.35 -1.39
CA GLY A 63 1.45 2.39 -2.37
C GLY A 63 2.97 2.31 -2.34
N ILE A 64 3.66 3.44 -2.33
CA ILE A 64 5.12 3.50 -2.20
C ILE A 64 5.56 2.87 -0.88
N LEU A 65 4.96 3.26 0.25
CA LEU A 65 5.34 2.75 1.56
C LEU A 65 5.12 1.23 1.69
N PHE A 66 4.01 0.71 1.17
CA PHE A 66 3.72 -0.72 1.19
C PHE A 66 4.58 -1.53 0.22
N ALA A 67 4.97 -0.96 -0.93
CA ALA A 67 5.97 -1.58 -1.79
C ALA A 67 7.34 -1.69 -1.09
N LEU A 68 7.77 -0.63 -0.40
CA LEU A 68 9.00 -0.65 0.39
C LEU A 68 8.93 -1.68 1.52
N LEU A 69 7.79 -1.76 2.22
CA LEU A 69 7.57 -2.80 3.24
C LEU A 69 7.65 -4.20 2.65
N ALA A 70 7.06 -4.41 1.46
CA ALA A 70 7.09 -5.69 0.77
C ALA A 70 8.53 -6.11 0.41
N LEU A 71 9.33 -5.19 -0.17
CA LEU A 71 10.73 -5.44 -0.46
C LEU A 71 11.56 -5.70 0.81
N TYR A 72 11.33 -4.92 1.87
CA TYR A 72 12.02 -5.10 3.16
C TYR A 72 11.71 -6.45 3.80
N GLU A 73 10.44 -6.87 3.81
CA GLU A 73 10.04 -8.16 4.36
C GLU A 73 10.59 -9.33 3.51
N LEU A 74 10.71 -9.17 2.19
CA LEU A 74 11.32 -10.17 1.31
C LEU A 74 12.85 -10.27 1.49
N ASP A 75 13.56 -9.15 1.53
CA ASP A 75 15.01 -9.09 1.80
C ASP A 75 15.36 -9.76 3.13
N ARG A 76 14.55 -9.49 4.15
CA ARG A 76 14.78 -10.02 5.50
C ARG A 76 14.89 -11.55 5.49
N VAL A 77 14.11 -12.27 4.66
CA VAL A 77 14.22 -13.74 4.59
C VAL A 77 15.47 -14.21 3.85
N TYR A 78 15.87 -13.52 2.79
CA TYR A 78 17.08 -13.86 2.04
C TYR A 78 18.36 -13.64 2.88
N ARG A 79 18.39 -12.57 3.69
CA ARG A 79 19.55 -12.19 4.51
C ARG A 79 19.83 -13.10 5.71
N TYR A 80 18.85 -13.91 6.16
CA TYR A 80 19.01 -14.83 7.29
C TYR A 80 19.41 -16.26 6.89
N HIS A 81 19.73 -16.55 5.62
CA HIS A 81 20.23 -17.86 5.17
C HIS A 81 19.46 -19.08 5.71
N THR A 82 18.15 -18.98 5.88
CA THR A 82 17.32 -20.16 6.16
C THR A 82 17.16 -21.05 4.93
N ASP A 83 17.67 -20.68 3.76
CA ASP A 83 17.57 -21.50 2.55
C ASP A 83 18.21 -22.89 2.74
N ALA A 84 19.35 -23.00 3.43
CA ALA A 84 20.05 -24.28 3.62
C ALA A 84 19.36 -25.25 4.59
N LEU A 85 18.45 -24.78 5.45
CA LEU A 85 17.74 -25.61 6.44
C LEU A 85 16.26 -25.84 6.09
N THR A 86 15.59 -24.86 5.45
CA THR A 86 14.16 -24.96 5.12
C THR A 86 13.85 -25.65 3.79
N GLU A 87 14.81 -25.76 2.86
CA GLU A 87 14.64 -26.50 1.60
C GLU A 87 14.35 -28.00 1.81
N SER A 88 14.59 -28.53 3.01
CA SER A 88 14.29 -29.92 3.34
C SER A 88 12.84 -30.18 3.80
N ILE A 89 12.06 -29.15 4.20
CA ILE A 89 10.78 -29.35 4.93
C ILE A 89 9.59 -28.57 4.36
N ALA A 90 9.77 -27.42 3.67
CA ALA A 90 8.63 -26.66 3.14
C ALA A 90 8.97 -25.90 1.85
N SER A 91 8.00 -25.79 0.93
CA SER A 91 8.25 -25.12 -0.34
C SER A 91 8.37 -23.59 -0.16
N PRO A 92 9.44 -22.95 -0.69
CA PRO A 92 9.65 -21.51 -0.56
C PRO A 92 8.52 -20.67 -1.19
N LEU A 93 7.80 -21.24 -2.16
CA LEU A 93 6.60 -20.66 -2.77
C LEU A 93 5.43 -20.51 -1.79
N LEU A 94 5.20 -21.50 -0.90
CA LEU A 94 4.10 -21.43 0.06
C LEU A 94 4.36 -20.36 1.13
N LEU A 95 5.61 -20.23 1.57
CA LEU A 95 6.01 -19.21 2.55
C LEU A 95 5.93 -17.79 1.95
N GLY A 96 6.40 -17.63 0.71
CA GLY A 96 6.28 -16.37 -0.04
C GLY A 96 4.83 -15.97 -0.29
N GLY A 97 3.97 -16.93 -0.65
CA GLY A 97 2.53 -16.72 -0.83
C GLY A 97 1.83 -16.30 0.48
N ALA A 98 2.11 -16.99 1.59
CA ALA A 98 1.56 -16.64 2.89
C ALA A 98 1.94 -15.20 3.31
N ARG A 99 3.19 -14.79 3.04
CA ARG A 99 3.65 -13.44 3.31
C ARG A 99 2.97 -12.38 2.45
N LEU A 100 2.85 -12.64 1.15
CA LEU A 100 2.14 -11.74 0.24
C LEU A 100 0.70 -11.52 0.71
N VAL A 101 -0.02 -12.59 1.06
CA VAL A 101 -1.38 -12.50 1.62
C VAL A 101 -1.40 -11.69 2.92
N SER A 102 -0.42 -11.87 3.80
CA SER A 102 -0.34 -11.08 5.03
C SER A 102 -0.09 -9.59 4.79
N LEU A 103 0.70 -9.22 3.77
CA LEU A 103 0.91 -7.82 3.36
C LEU A 103 -0.36 -7.21 2.76
N LEU A 104 -1.09 -7.95 1.92
CA LEU A 104 -2.38 -7.52 1.37
C LEU A 104 -3.43 -7.32 2.46
N ALA A 105 -3.44 -8.21 3.47
CA ALA A 105 -4.32 -8.08 4.62
C ALA A 105 -3.98 -6.84 5.47
N ALA A 106 -2.69 -6.56 5.70
CA ALA A 106 -2.26 -5.35 6.40
C ALA A 106 -2.64 -4.07 5.64
N ALA A 107 -2.49 -4.06 4.31
CA ALA A 107 -2.95 -2.96 3.48
C ALA A 107 -4.47 -2.75 3.59
N LEU A 108 -5.26 -3.82 3.54
CA LEU A 108 -6.71 -3.77 3.70
C LEU A 108 -7.11 -3.17 5.07
N VAL A 109 -6.49 -3.64 6.16
CA VAL A 109 -6.74 -3.11 7.51
C VAL A 109 -6.37 -1.63 7.59
N THR A 110 -5.28 -1.22 6.93
CA THR A 110 -4.85 0.19 6.92
C THR A 110 -5.85 1.07 6.21
N ILE A 111 -6.46 0.60 5.13
CA ILE A 111 -7.49 1.34 4.38
C ILE A 111 -8.79 1.43 5.18
N ILE A 112 -9.21 0.35 5.83
CA ILE A 112 -10.36 0.38 6.73
C ILE A 112 -10.10 1.39 7.86
N ALA A 113 -8.91 1.36 8.46
CA ALA A 113 -8.53 2.32 9.49
C ALA A 113 -8.52 3.77 8.95
N ALA A 114 -8.01 4.00 7.74
CA ALA A 114 -8.04 5.31 7.09
C ALA A 114 -9.48 5.79 6.85
N ALA A 115 -10.33 4.94 6.29
CA ALA A 115 -11.73 5.23 6.05
C ALA A 115 -12.49 5.53 7.35
N VAL A 116 -12.17 4.88 8.46
CA VAL A 116 -12.78 5.20 9.76
C VAL A 116 -12.24 6.52 10.31
N LEU A 117 -10.93 6.74 10.22
CA LEU A 117 -10.26 7.91 10.80
C LEU A 117 -10.66 9.22 10.12
N TYR A 118 -10.84 9.21 8.80
CA TYR A 118 -11.21 10.41 8.04
C TYR A 118 -12.72 10.65 7.92
N LEU A 119 -13.56 9.66 8.23
CA LEU A 119 -15.02 9.78 8.19
C LEU A 119 -15.58 10.99 8.93
N PRO A 120 -15.25 11.27 10.21
CA PRO A 120 -15.86 12.39 10.93
C PRO A 120 -15.50 13.73 10.29
N TYR A 121 -14.28 13.85 9.76
CA TYR A 121 -13.82 15.07 9.10
C TYR A 121 -14.50 15.28 7.75
N THR A 122 -14.66 14.24 6.94
CA THR A 122 -15.33 14.36 5.64
C THR A 122 -16.82 14.65 5.78
N VAL A 123 -17.50 14.04 6.75
CA VAL A 123 -18.91 14.34 7.08
C VAL A 123 -19.05 15.82 7.47
N TYR A 124 -18.19 16.31 8.36
CA TYR A 124 -18.22 17.72 8.80
C TYR A 124 -18.00 18.70 7.63
N ARG A 125 -17.08 18.38 6.71
CA ARG A 125 -16.72 19.26 5.59
C ARG A 125 -17.68 19.20 4.41
N MET A 126 -18.29 18.05 4.13
CA MET A 126 -19.25 17.90 3.03
C MET A 126 -20.69 18.29 3.42
N GLY A 127 -21.03 18.20 4.71
CA GLY A 127 -22.37 18.55 5.20
C GLY A 127 -23.47 17.80 4.45
N ALA A 128 -24.41 18.53 3.86
CA ALA A 128 -25.58 17.97 3.18
C ALA A 128 -25.27 17.20 1.88
N VAL A 129 -24.07 17.37 1.30
CA VAL A 129 -23.64 16.70 0.05
C VAL A 129 -22.98 15.35 0.34
N PHE A 130 -22.79 14.99 1.62
CA PHE A 130 -22.11 13.75 1.98
C PHE A 130 -22.91 12.52 1.56
N ASN A 131 -22.29 11.67 0.74
CA ASN A 131 -22.78 10.34 0.41
C ASN A 131 -21.80 9.28 0.94
N PHE A 132 -22.30 8.37 1.77
CA PHE A 132 -21.49 7.33 2.39
C PHE A 132 -20.97 6.29 1.40
N LEU A 133 -21.72 5.97 0.35
CA LEU A 133 -21.27 5.01 -0.66
C LEU A 133 -20.14 5.58 -1.51
N GLU A 134 -20.27 6.84 -1.96
CA GLU A 134 -19.21 7.55 -2.69
C GLU A 134 -17.95 7.72 -1.84
N TYR A 135 -18.12 7.91 -0.53
CA TYR A 135 -17.02 7.93 0.43
C TYR A 135 -16.26 6.60 0.43
N LEU A 136 -16.96 5.48 0.59
CA LEU A 136 -16.34 4.15 0.56
C LEU A 136 -15.70 3.88 -0.80
N ASP A 137 -16.39 4.18 -1.89
CA ASP A 137 -15.88 3.99 -3.26
C ASP A 137 -14.55 4.71 -3.45
N CYS A 138 -14.39 5.94 -2.95
CA CYS A 138 -13.10 6.62 -3.03
C CYS A 138 -11.99 5.80 -2.36
N PHE A 139 -12.17 5.36 -1.11
CA PHE A 139 -11.13 4.59 -0.41
C PHE A 139 -10.88 3.21 -1.04
N PHE A 140 -11.92 2.50 -1.43
CA PHE A 140 -11.82 1.12 -1.94
C PHE A 140 -11.49 1.03 -3.44
N ILE A 141 -11.80 2.05 -4.24
CA ILE A 141 -11.51 2.06 -5.69
C ILE A 141 -10.22 2.83 -5.99
N LEU A 142 -9.93 3.90 -5.27
CA LEU A 142 -8.73 4.71 -5.54
C LEU A 142 -7.52 4.25 -4.72
N MET A 143 -7.70 4.06 -3.41
CA MET A 143 -6.57 3.78 -2.51
C MET A 143 -6.24 2.28 -2.43
N LEU A 144 -7.23 1.39 -2.32
CA LEU A 144 -6.98 -0.06 -2.20
C LEU A 144 -6.21 -0.67 -3.38
N PRO A 145 -6.61 -0.44 -4.64
CA PRO A 145 -5.90 -1.03 -5.76
C PRO A 145 -4.47 -0.49 -5.85
N SER A 146 -4.25 0.79 -5.48
CA SER A 146 -2.92 1.37 -5.45
C SER A 146 -1.99 0.59 -4.51
N LEU A 147 -2.39 0.38 -3.25
CA LEU A 147 -1.58 -0.37 -2.28
C LEU A 147 -1.35 -1.82 -2.73
N TRP A 148 -2.41 -2.51 -3.17
CA TRP A 148 -2.31 -3.90 -3.60
C TRP A 148 -1.43 -4.08 -4.83
N LEU A 149 -1.59 -3.24 -5.86
CA LEU A 149 -0.77 -3.28 -7.06
C LEU A 149 0.69 -2.94 -6.77
N SER A 150 0.97 -1.98 -5.87
CA SER A 150 2.33 -1.68 -5.46
C SER A 150 3.00 -2.85 -4.74
N ILE A 151 2.28 -3.56 -3.86
CA ILE A 151 2.78 -4.78 -3.20
C ILE A 151 3.04 -5.88 -4.24
N LEU A 152 2.09 -6.13 -5.13
CA LEU A 152 2.21 -7.14 -6.18
C LEU A 152 3.36 -6.83 -7.15
N ALA A 153 3.51 -5.57 -7.56
CA ALA A 153 4.61 -5.14 -8.44
C ALA A 153 5.97 -5.30 -7.74
N ALA A 154 6.10 -4.84 -6.50
CA ALA A 154 7.33 -4.98 -5.73
C ALA A 154 7.73 -6.44 -5.52
N THR A 155 6.77 -7.29 -5.16
CA THR A 155 6.99 -8.73 -4.98
C THR A 155 7.34 -9.42 -6.30
N ALA A 156 6.70 -9.04 -7.42
CA ALA A 156 7.01 -9.56 -8.75
C ALA A 156 8.42 -9.18 -9.23
N PHE A 157 8.81 -7.90 -9.09
CA PHE A 157 10.16 -7.44 -9.43
C PHE A 157 11.22 -8.15 -8.60
N TYR A 158 10.94 -8.43 -7.32
CA TYR A 158 11.83 -9.22 -6.49
C TYR A 158 11.94 -10.67 -6.95
N GLN A 159 10.84 -11.33 -7.33
CA GLN A 159 10.88 -12.70 -7.82
C GLN A 159 11.65 -12.86 -9.13
N ILE A 160 11.56 -11.88 -10.03
CA ILE A 160 12.27 -11.88 -11.32
C ILE A 160 13.77 -11.66 -11.12
N ILE A 161 14.15 -10.69 -10.29
CA ILE A 161 15.54 -10.22 -10.19
C ILE A 161 16.32 -10.98 -9.10
N ARG A 162 15.64 -11.48 -8.06
CA ARG A 162 16.21 -12.13 -6.85
C ARG A 162 17.29 -11.30 -6.14
N ARG A 163 17.36 -9.99 -6.41
CA ARG A 163 18.31 -9.05 -5.82
C ARG A 163 17.58 -7.76 -5.43
N VAL A 164 17.58 -7.46 -4.14
CA VAL A 164 16.76 -6.40 -3.54
C VAL A 164 17.14 -5.01 -4.05
N ASP A 165 18.44 -4.74 -4.17
CA ASP A 165 18.95 -3.43 -4.62
C ASP A 165 18.39 -3.06 -6.00
N LEU A 166 18.36 -4.03 -6.92
CA LEU A 166 17.87 -3.84 -8.28
C LEU A 166 16.34 -3.75 -8.32
N SER A 167 15.62 -4.53 -7.51
CA SER A 167 14.15 -4.42 -7.41
C SER A 167 13.71 -3.08 -6.85
N PHE A 168 14.45 -2.54 -5.87
CA PHE A 168 14.23 -1.20 -5.34
C PHE A 168 14.47 -0.13 -6.42
N VAL A 169 15.59 -0.20 -7.15
CA VAL A 169 15.88 0.73 -8.25
C VAL A 169 14.80 0.65 -9.32
N LEU A 170 14.34 -0.55 -9.70
CA LEU A 170 13.31 -0.71 -10.72
C LEU A 170 11.97 -0.12 -10.28
N PHE A 171 11.58 -0.36 -9.02
CA PHE A 171 10.37 0.25 -8.45
C PHE A 171 10.49 1.78 -8.37
N ALA A 172 11.66 2.30 -7.98
CA ALA A 172 11.91 3.73 -7.93
C ALA A 172 11.84 4.38 -9.32
N VAL A 173 12.44 3.76 -10.34
CA VAL A 173 12.36 4.22 -11.73
C VAL A 173 10.92 4.22 -12.22
N PHE A 174 10.16 3.15 -11.97
CA PHE A 174 8.76 3.06 -12.38
C PHE A 174 7.89 4.11 -11.68
N THR A 175 8.12 4.33 -10.38
CA THR A 175 7.43 5.37 -9.60
C THR A 175 7.79 6.77 -10.12
N PHE A 176 9.06 7.01 -10.46
CA PHE A 176 9.53 8.29 -11.00
C PHE A 176 8.91 8.59 -12.36
N PHE A 177 8.88 7.61 -13.28
CA PHE A 177 8.19 7.74 -14.57
C PHE A 177 6.68 7.96 -14.41
N SER A 178 6.05 7.30 -13.43
CA SER A 178 4.64 7.51 -13.13
C SER A 178 4.36 8.95 -12.64
N LEU A 179 5.23 9.47 -11.77
CA LEU A 179 5.13 10.85 -11.25
C LEU A 179 5.45 11.89 -12.33
N SER A 180 6.40 11.62 -13.24
CA SER A 180 6.75 12.55 -14.32
C SER A 180 5.61 12.72 -15.32
N ALA A 181 4.95 11.62 -15.71
CA ALA A 181 3.77 11.66 -16.57
C ALA A 181 2.60 12.43 -15.93
N TRP A 182 2.48 12.35 -14.61
CA TRP A 182 1.49 13.10 -13.85
C TRP A 182 1.82 14.60 -13.78
N ALA A 183 3.10 14.96 -13.59
CA ALA A 183 3.57 16.33 -13.57
C ALA A 183 3.44 17.06 -14.91
N GLU A 184 3.62 16.36 -16.04
CA GLU A 184 3.38 16.92 -17.37
C GLU A 184 1.90 17.22 -17.61
N ARG A 185 1.00 16.37 -17.12
CA ARG A 185 -0.45 16.52 -17.28
C ARG A 185 -1.05 17.65 -16.44
N SER A 186 -0.38 18.06 -15.37
CA SER A 186 -0.77 19.20 -14.53
C SER A 186 -0.40 20.57 -15.13
N LYS A 187 0.44 20.62 -16.18
CA LYS A 187 0.90 21.86 -16.83
C LYS A 187 0.13 22.24 -18.11
N ASN A 188 -0.69 21.34 -18.64
CA ASN A 188 -1.54 21.55 -19.81
C ASN A 188 -3.01 21.68 -19.39
#